data_AF-A0A094Q6H1-F1
#
_entry.id   AF-A0A094Q6H1-F1
#
_cell.length_a   1.000
_cell.length_b   1.000
_cell.length_c   1.000
_cell.angle_alpha   90.00
_cell.angle_beta   90.00
_cell.angle_gamma   90.00
#
_symmetry.space_group_name_H-M   'P 1'
#
loop_
_entity.id
_entity.type
_entity.pdbx_description
1 polymer ?
#
loop_
_entity_poly.entity_id
_entity_poly.type
_entity_poly.pdbx_seq_one_letter_code
_entity_poly.pdbx_strand_id
1 'polypeptide(L)' 'VVSHTDEMVMQVDSLLIESKRVSIGDLVLIVAGSPPGIPGSINAMRVHRIGDAVSGVAPAYRK' A
#
# COMPACT_ATOMS: atom_id res chain seq x y z
N VAL A 1 -11.93 -6.29 -3.83
CA VAL A 1 -12.14 -4.88 -3.42
C VAL A 1 -11.68 -4.82 -1.98
N VAL A 2 -10.70 -3.97 -1.66
CA VAL A 2 -10.18 -3.82 -0.29
C VAL A 2 -11.11 -2.92 0.52
N SER A 3 -11.30 -3.24 1.81
CA SER A 3 -12.28 -2.55 2.66
C SER A 3 -11.64 -1.43 3.47
N HIS A 4 -10.33 -1.54 3.77
CA HIS A 4 -9.61 -0.62 4.63
C HIS A 4 -8.28 -0.17 4.01
N THR A 5 -7.81 1.01 4.41
CA THR A 5 -6.57 1.63 3.89
C THR A 5 -5.35 0.73 4.09
N ASP A 6 -5.28 -0.04 5.18
CA ASP A 6 -4.13 -0.91 5.47
C ASP A 6 -4.08 -2.12 4.51
N GLU A 7 -5.23 -2.68 4.16
CA GLU A 7 -5.34 -3.75 3.16
C GLU A 7 -4.92 -3.26 1.78
N MET A 8 -5.24 -2.00 1.44
CA MET A 8 -4.80 -1.37 0.21
C MET A 8 -3.27 -1.25 0.13
N VAL A 9 -2.61 -0.84 1.22
CA VAL A 9 -1.14 -0.70 1.22
C VAL A 9 -0.47 -2.07 1.06
N MET A 10 -0.96 -3.09 1.75
CA MET A 10 -0.46 -4.46 1.60
C MET A 10 -0.67 -5.00 0.18
N GLN A 11 -1.80 -4.70 -0.45
CA GLN A 11 -2.04 -5.06 -1.85
C GLN A 11 -1.06 -4.37 -2.81
N VAL A 12 -0.80 -3.07 -2.63
CA VAL A 12 0.14 -2.31 -3.45
C VAL A 12 1.57 -2.85 -3.31
N ASP A 13 2.01 -3.13 -2.08
CA ASP A 13 3.34 -3.66 -1.81
C ASP A 13 3.56 -5.01 -2.53
N SER A 14 2.66 -5.97 -2.34
CA SER A 14 2.74 -7.28 -2.99
C SER A 14 2.75 -7.18 -4.52
N LEU A 15 1.85 -6.38 -5.11
CA LEU A 15 1.75 -6.26 -6.57
C LEU A 15 2.99 -5.61 -7.19
N LEU A 16 3.58 -4.62 -6.53
CA LEU A 16 4.78 -3.95 -7.03
C LEU A 16 6.00 -4.87 -6.98
N ILE A 17 6.13 -5.68 -5.93
CA ILE A 17 7.17 -6.71 -5.81
C ILE A 17 6.97 -7.80 -6.87
N GLU A 18 5.77 -8.37 -7.00
CA GLU A 18 5.44 -9.43 -7.95
C GLU A 18 5.66 -8.99 -9.40
N SER A 19 5.31 -7.73 -9.72
CA SER A 19 5.49 -7.16 -11.05
C SER A 19 6.93 -6.75 -11.37
N LYS A 20 7.86 -6.89 -10.41
CA LYS A 20 9.29 -6.53 -10.53
C LYS A 20 9.52 -5.08 -10.98
N ARG A 21 8.61 -4.17 -10.63
CA ARG A 21 8.71 -2.74 -10.96
C ARG A 21 9.56 -1.95 -9.97
N VAL A 22 9.79 -2.52 -8.79
CA VAL A 22 10.54 -1.96 -7.68
C VAL A 22 11.33 -3.07 -6.98
N SER A 23 12.32 -2.68 -6.21
CA SER A 23 13.07 -3.56 -5.32
C SER A 23 12.60 -3.40 -3.87
N ILE A 24 12.80 -4.43 -3.05
CA ILE A 24 12.61 -4.32 -1.59
C ILE A 24 13.51 -3.20 -1.06
N GLY A 25 12.95 -2.32 -0.24
CA GLY A 25 13.64 -1.17 0.32
C GLY A 25 13.45 0.12 -0.46
N ASP A 26 12.94 0.08 -1.70
CA ASP A 26 12.61 1.28 -2.47
C ASP A 26 11.52 2.11 -1.79
N LEU A 27 11.55 3.42 -2.00
CA LEU A 27 10.50 4.32 -1.52
C LEU A 27 9.50 4.61 -2.62
N VAL A 28 8.22 4.48 -2.30
CA VAL A 28 7.10 4.81 -3.19
C VAL A 28 6.12 5.76 -2.52
N LEU A 29 5.44 6.56 -3.34
CA LEU A 29 4.33 7.39 -2.90
C LEU A 29 3.02 6.72 -3.33
N ILE A 30 2.21 6.31 -2.36
CA ILE A 30 0.88 5.76 -2.61
C ILE A 30 -0.12 6.90 -2.50
N VAL A 31 -0.89 7.14 -3.57
CA VAL A 31 -1.96 8.14 -3.63
C VAL A 31 -3.28 7.42 -3.89
N ALA A 32 -4.27 7.65 -3.02
CA ALA A 32 -5.55 6.96 -3.10
C ALA A 32 -6.71 7.78 -2.51
N GLY A 33 -7.92 7.30 -2.73
CA GLY A 33 -9.10 7.68 -1.96
C GLY A 33 -9.35 6.67 -0.84
N SER A 34 -9.63 7.16 0.37
CA SER A 34 -10.07 6.36 1.50
C SER A 34 -11.43 6.88 1.99
N PRO A 35 -12.50 6.07 1.94
CA PRO A 35 -12.52 4.67 1.52
C PRO A 35 -12.31 4.48 0.01
N PRO A 36 -11.74 3.34 -0.41
CA PRO A 36 -11.49 3.04 -1.83
C PRO A 36 -12.81 2.85 -2.60
N GLY A 37 -12.79 3.18 -3.91
CA GLY A 37 -13.90 2.89 -4.83
C GLY A 37 -14.86 4.05 -5.13
N ILE A 38 -14.62 5.25 -4.58
CA ILE A 38 -15.39 6.46 -4.91
C ILE A 38 -14.58 7.33 -5.88
N PRO A 39 -14.94 7.42 -7.18
CA PRO A 39 -14.25 8.28 -8.12
C PRO A 39 -14.23 9.75 -7.68
N GLY A 40 -13.10 10.43 -7.87
CA GLY A 40 -12.93 11.84 -7.49
C GLY A 40 -12.62 12.11 -6.01
N SER A 41 -12.52 11.08 -5.16
CA SER A 41 -12.30 11.22 -3.71
C SER A 41 -10.84 11.06 -3.25
N ILE A 42 -9.86 11.43 -4.09
CA ILE A 42 -8.44 11.33 -3.69
C ILE A 42 -8.21 12.23 -2.46
N ASN A 43 -7.92 11.60 -1.33
CA ASN A 43 -7.79 12.27 -0.04
C ASN A 43 -6.70 11.66 0.86
N ALA A 44 -5.99 10.63 0.39
CA ALA A 44 -4.97 9.91 1.15
C ALA A 44 -3.65 9.84 0.36
N MET A 45 -2.56 10.08 1.06
CA MET A 45 -1.20 9.95 0.55
C MET A 45 -0.31 9.30 1.60
N ARG A 46 0.57 8.38 1.19
CA ARG A 46 1.52 7.71 2.08
C ARG A 46 2.86 7.50 1.39
N VAL A 47 3.94 7.94 2.05
CA VAL A 47 5.29 7.49 1.72
C VAL A 47 5.48 6.10 2.32
N HIS A 48 5.80 5.13 1.49
CA HIS A 48 5.92 3.73 1.87
C HIS A 48 7.24 3.15 1.39
N ARG A 49 7.89 2.36 2.25
CA ARG A 49 9.05 1.58 1.87
C ARG A 49 8.59 0.19 1.47
N ILE A 50 8.93 -0.22 0.24
CA ILE A 50 8.57 -1.51 -0.32
C ILE A 50 9.15 -2.64 0.52
N GLY A 51 8.32 -3.64 0.81
CA GLY A 51 8.63 -4.78 1.66
C GLY A 51 8.17 -4.63 3.11
N ASP A 52 7.87 -3.41 3.58
CA ASP A 52 7.49 -3.18 4.98
C ASP A 52 6.11 -3.77 5.33
N ALA A 53 5.17 -3.75 4.37
CA ALA A 53 3.81 -4.26 4.62
C ALA A 53 3.80 -5.79 4.61
N VAL A 54 4.39 -6.40 3.58
CA VAL A 54 4.49 -7.87 3.49
C VAL A 54 5.34 -8.49 4.60
N SER A 55 6.33 -7.75 5.11
CA SER A 55 7.19 -8.19 6.23
C SER A 55 6.60 -7.89 7.61
N GLY A 56 5.41 -7.28 7.69
CA GLY A 56 4.76 -6.99 8.96
C GLY A 56 5.53 -6.00 9.86
N VAL A 57 6.27 -5.05 9.27
CA VAL A 57 7.18 -4.16 10.03
C VAL A 57 6.41 -3.24 10.98
N ALA A 58 5.22 -2.78 10.59
CA ALA A 58 4.33 -2.01 11.44
C ALA A 58 3.21 -2.88 12.05
N PRO A 59 2.72 -2.58 13.28
CA PRO A 59 1.62 -3.31 13.90
C PRO A 59 0.36 -3.43 13.04
N ALA A 60 0.06 -2.42 12.22
CA ALA A 60 -1.10 -2.40 11.33
C ALA A 60 -1.10 -3.52 10.27
N TYR A 61 0.07 -4.12 9.98
CA TYR A 61 0.20 -5.21 9.01
C TYR A 61 0.27 -6.59 9.68
N ARG A 62 0.37 -6.65 11.00
CA ARG A 62 0.40 -7.89 11.77
C ARG A 62 -1.05 -8.24 12.11
N LYS A 63 -1.66 -9.14 11.34
CA LYS A 63 -2.91 -9.79 11.76
C LYS A 63 -2.65 -10.73 12.94
#